data_AF-A0A392N816-F1
#
_entry.id   AF-A0A392N816-F1
#
_cell.length_a   1.000
_cell.length_b   1.000
_cell.length_c   1.000
_cell.angle_alpha   90.00
_cell.angle_beta   90.00
_cell.angle_gamma   90.00
#
_symmetry.space_group_name_H-M   'P 1'
#
loop_
_entity.id
_entity.type
_entity.pdbx_description
1 polymer ?
#
loop_
_entity_poly.entity_id
_entity_poly.type
_entity_poly.pdbx_seq_one_letter_code
_entity_poly.pdbx_strand_id
1 'polypeptide(L)'
;MTNIWDVLSNEEVVEIVAAAPRSIAARVLVESAVRAWRAKFPFCKVDDCAAVCLFLKSNTELTPDASKDPVDQSSLPSENGIGVEAEK
;
A
#
# COMPACT_ATOMS: atom_id res chain seq x y z
N MET A 1 -4.62 28.90 -6.72
CA MET A 1 -4.97 27.48 -6.72
C MET A 1 -3.67 26.70 -6.67
N THR A 2 -3.41 25.97 -5.59
CA THR A 2 -2.18 25.20 -5.41
C THR A 2 -2.38 23.80 -5.95
N ASN A 3 -1.67 23.41 -7.01
CA ASN A 3 -1.68 22.03 -7.47
C ASN A 3 -0.58 21.24 -6.76
N ILE A 4 -0.85 19.96 -6.49
CA ILE A 4 0.12 19.04 -5.86
C ILE A 4 1.42 18.99 -6.68
N TRP A 5 1.27 19.02 -8.00
CA TRP A 5 2.37 18.99 -8.97
C TRP A 5 3.18 20.30 -9.06
N ASP A 6 2.71 21.41 -8.48
CA ASP A 6 3.48 22.67 -8.44
C ASP A 6 4.65 22.58 -7.44
N VAL A 7 4.54 21.65 -6.47
CA VAL A 7 5.45 21.56 -5.33
C VAL A 7 6.14 20.21 -5.18
N LEU A 8 5.57 19.14 -5.75
CA LEU A 8 6.12 17.79 -5.74
C LEU A 8 6.32 17.28 -7.18
N SER A 9 7.43 16.58 -7.40
CA SER A 9 7.69 15.84 -8.64
C SER A 9 6.95 14.50 -8.70
N ASN A 10 6.86 13.91 -9.90
CA ASN A 10 6.27 12.58 -10.09
C ASN A 10 6.89 11.50 -9.20
N GLU A 11 8.21 11.53 -9.06
CA GLU A 11 8.96 10.56 -8.25
C GLU A 11 8.61 10.71 -6.76
N GLU A 12 8.61 11.94 -6.24
CA GLU A 12 8.23 12.22 -4.84
C GLU A 12 6.78 11.81 -4.55
N VAL A 13 5.86 12.08 -5.47
CA VAL A 13 4.45 11.67 -5.30
C VAL A 13 4.33 10.15 -5.22
N VAL A 14 5.01 9.41 -6.10
CA VAL A 14 5.01 7.95 -6.08
C VAL A 14 5.63 7.42 -4.79
N GLU A 15 6.75 8.00 -4.35
CA GLU A 15 7.43 7.60 -3.11
C GLU A 15 6.53 7.80 -1.88
N ILE A 16 5.87 8.96 -1.78
CA ILE A 16 4.94 9.26 -0.68
C ILE A 16 3.77 8.27 -0.67
N VAL A 17 3.16 8.01 -1.83
CA VAL A 17 2.02 7.10 -1.95
C VAL A 17 2.43 5.65 -1.68
N ALA A 18 3.63 5.24 -2.09
CA ALA A 18 4.15 3.90 -1.86
C ALA A 18 4.55 3.65 -0.39
N ALA A 19 5.05 4.67 0.30
CA ALA A 19 5.46 4.58 1.70
C ALA A 19 4.27 4.62 2.69
N ALA A 20 3.13 5.17 2.28
CA ALA A 20 1.96 5.35 3.15
C ALA A 20 0.99 4.15 3.11
N PRO A 21 0.31 3.82 4.22
CA PRO A 21 -0.81 2.89 4.21
C PRO A 21 -1.90 3.37 3.25
N ARG A 22 -2.46 2.42 2.52
CA ARG A 22 -3.43 2.68 1.45
C ARG A 22 -4.63 3.54 1.87
N SER A 23 -5.10 3.36 3.10
CA SER A 23 -6.25 4.08 3.68
C SER A 23 -5.99 5.57 3.93
N ILE A 24 -4.72 5.99 4.01
CA ILE A 24 -4.35 7.37 4.34
C ILE A 24 -3.43 8.01 3.30
N ALA A 25 -3.01 7.28 2.26
CA ALA A 25 -2.02 7.75 1.28
C ALA A 25 -2.39 9.10 0.65
N ALA A 26 -3.65 9.29 0.26
CA ALA A 26 -4.11 10.57 -0.30
C ALA A 26 -4.00 11.73 0.70
N ARG A 27 -4.28 11.48 1.98
CA ARG A 27 -4.11 12.49 3.05
C ARG A 27 -2.65 12.84 3.24
N VAL A 28 -1.78 11.83 3.33
CA VAL A 28 -0.33 12.03 3.48
C VAL A 28 0.23 12.81 2.29
N LEU A 29 -0.21 12.52 1.07
CA LEU A 29 0.19 13.25 -0.13
C LEU A 29 -0.22 14.74 -0.07
N VAL A 30 -1.47 15.03 0.32
CA VAL A 30 -1.95 16.40 0.47
C VAL A 30 -1.17 17.15 1.56
N GLU A 31 -0.96 16.53 2.72
CA GLU A 31 -0.19 17.14 3.82
C GLU A 31 1.26 17.45 3.41
N SER A 32 1.90 16.53 2.67
CA SER A 32 3.25 16.74 2.12
C SER A 32 3.29 17.89 1.12
N ALA A 33 2.31 17.97 0.20
CA ALA A 33 2.22 19.06 -0.76
C ALA A 33 1.99 20.42 -0.07
N VAL A 34 1.10 20.48 0.92
CA VAL A 34 0.86 21.70 1.71
C VAL A 34 2.11 22.14 2.46
N ARG A 35 2.87 21.20 3.02
CA ARG A 35 4.15 21.49 3.69
C ARG A 35 5.18 22.04 2.70
N ALA A 36 5.32 21.41 1.53
CA ALA A 36 6.25 21.85 0.48
C ALA A 36 5.87 23.25 -0.06
N TRP A 37 4.57 23.53 -0.23
CA TRP A 37 4.09 24.85 -0.61
C TRP A 37 4.45 25.92 0.42
N ARG A 38 4.19 25.67 1.71
CA ARG A 38 4.54 26.61 2.77
C ARG A 38 6.04 26.88 2.86
N ALA A 39 6.87 25.88 2.55
CA ALA A 39 8.32 26.05 2.49
C ALA A 39 8.78 26.89 1.30
N LYS A 40 8.20 26.67 0.11
CA LYS A 40 8.52 27.45 -1.11
C LYS A 40 7.93 28.86 -1.10
N PHE A 41 6.75 29.04 -0.54
CA PHE A 41 5.95 30.26 -0.62
C PHE A 41 5.40 30.67 0.76
N PRO A 42 6.25 31.11 1.71
CA PRO A 42 5.87 31.33 3.11
C PRO A 42 4.82 32.43 3.32
N PHE A 43 4.74 33.40 2.39
CA PHE A 43 3.79 34.51 2.46
C PHE A 43 2.54 34.29 1.60
N CYS A 44 2.50 33.21 0.80
CA CYS A 44 1.37 32.92 -0.07
C CYS A 44 0.34 32.07 0.68
N LYS A 45 -0.93 32.44 0.57
CA LYS A 45 -2.03 31.64 1.10
C LYS A 45 -2.06 30.28 0.41
N VAL A 46 -2.31 29.22 1.19
CA VAL A 46 -2.56 27.87 0.68
C VAL A 46 -4.02 27.81 0.23
N ASP A 47 -4.29 27.36 -0.98
CA ASP A 47 -5.64 27.07 -1.46
C ASP A 47 -6.04 25.61 -1.17
N ASP A 48 -7.33 25.31 -1.31
CA ASP A 48 -7.83 23.93 -1.17
C ASP A 48 -7.29 23.04 -2.31
N CYS A 49 -6.73 21.88 -1.95
CA CYS A 49 -6.27 20.87 -2.90
C CYS A 49 -6.86 19.51 -2.58
N ALA A 50 -7.10 18.70 -3.61
CA ALA A 50 -7.68 17.37 -3.50
C ALA A 50 -6.80 16.33 -4.21
N ALA A 51 -6.74 15.12 -3.65
CA ALA A 51 -6.02 14.00 -4.22
C ALA A 51 -6.86 12.72 -4.13
N VAL A 52 -6.68 11.83 -5.11
CA VAL A 52 -7.25 10.48 -5.10
C VAL A 52 -6.12 9.48 -5.39
N CYS A 53 -5.91 8.52 -4.51
CA CYS A 53 -4.94 7.44 -4.72
C CYS A 53 -5.67 6.16 -5.17
N LEU A 54 -5.58 5.84 -6.46
CA LEU A 54 -6.00 4.55 -7.00
C LEU A 54 -4.80 3.62 -7.00
N PHE A 55 -4.94 2.42 -6.41
CA PHE A 55 -3.92 1.40 -6.57
C PHE A 55 -4.48 0.12 -7.16
N LEU A 56 -3.87 -0.32 -8.24
CA LEU A 56 -4.35 -1.40 -9.05
C LEU A 56 -3.72 -2.68 -8.51
N LYS A 57 -4.55 -3.71 -8.27
CA LYS A 57 -4.04 -5.05 -8.03
C LYS A 57 -3.67 -5.61 -9.40
N SER A 58 -2.40 -5.86 -9.66
CA SER A 58 -2.01 -6.68 -10.80
C SER A 58 -2.48 -8.10 -10.51
N ASN A 59 -3.50 -8.57 -11.21
CA ASN A 59 -3.89 -9.97 -11.17
C ASN A 59 -2.82 -10.78 -11.93
N THR A 60 -1.65 -10.95 -11.32
CA THR A 60 -0.71 -12.00 -11.71
C THR A 60 -1.22 -13.30 -11.11
N GLU A 61 -2.38 -13.77 -11.58
CA GLU A 61 -2.72 -15.18 -11.54
C GLU A 61 -1.74 -15.88 -12.51
N LEU A 62 -0.49 -16.03 -12.09
CA LEU A 62 0.32 -17.14 -12.58
C LEU A 62 -0.31 -18.37 -11.92
N THR A 63 -1.31 -18.93 -12.59
CA THR A 63 -1.85 -20.24 -12.26
C THR A 63 -0.66 -21.18 -12.09
N PRO A 64 -0.46 -21.82 -10.91
CA PRO A 64 0.49 -22.92 -10.83
C PRO A 64 -0.07 -23.99 -11.76
N ASP A 65 0.67 -24.29 -12.83
CA ASP A 65 0.35 -25.33 -13.80
C ASP A 65 0.13 -26.65 -13.04
N ALA A 66 -1.14 -26.95 -12.79
CA ALA A 66 -1.59 -28.13 -12.08
C ALA A 66 -1.56 -29.31 -13.06
N SER A 67 -0.35 -29.77 -13.38
CA SER A 67 -0.13 -31.11 -13.92
C SER A 67 0.53 -31.96 -12.84
N LYS A 68 -0.29 -32.50 -11.93
CA LYS A 68 0.01 -33.74 -11.21
C LYS A 68 -1.27 -34.56 -11.17
N ASP A 69 -1.25 -35.62 -11.96
CA ASP A 69 -2.30 -36.63 -12.12
C ASP A 69 -2.76 -37.23 -10.76
N PRO A 70 -4.01 -37.69 -10.67
CA PRO A 70 -4.53 -38.35 -9.48
C PRO A 70 -4.06 -39.81 -9.43
N VAL A 71 -3.39 -40.21 -8.33
CA VAL A 71 -3.23 -41.63 -7.99
C VAL A 71 -3.49 -41.82 -6.50
N ASP A 72 -4.36 -42.79 -6.24
CA ASP A 72 -5.08 -43.14 -5.02
C ASP A 72 -4.24 -43.95 -4.01
N GLN A 73 -4.71 -43.94 -2.75
CA GLN A 73 -4.59 -44.96 -1.69
C GLN A 73 -3.23 -45.28 -1.02
N SER A 74 -3.09 -44.93 0.27
CA SER A 74 -3.35 -45.87 1.39
C SER A 74 -2.93 -45.36 2.79
N SER A 75 -3.84 -45.58 3.77
CA SER A 75 -3.61 -45.95 5.19
C SER A 75 -3.08 -44.95 6.26
N LEU A 76 -4.03 -44.35 7.01
CA LEU A 76 -4.25 -44.28 8.50
C LEU A 76 -3.07 -44.26 9.53
N PRO A 77 -3.29 -43.92 10.83
CA PRO A 77 -3.91 -42.71 11.43
C PRO A 77 -3.18 -42.18 12.70
N SER A 78 -3.66 -41.04 13.24
CA SER A 78 -3.51 -40.53 14.63
C SER A 78 -2.09 -40.06 15.08
N GLU A 79 -1.86 -39.15 16.03
CA GLU A 79 -2.54 -38.76 17.28
C GLU A 79 -2.31 -37.28 17.65
N ASN A 80 -3.29 -36.72 18.38
CA ASN A 80 -3.31 -35.68 19.41
C ASN A 80 -2.10 -34.74 19.68
N GLY A 81 -2.43 -33.50 20.06
CA GLY A 81 -1.63 -32.75 21.04
C GLY A 81 -1.93 -31.26 21.16
N ILE A 82 -2.81 -30.88 22.09
CA ILE A 82 -3.06 -29.51 22.56
C ILE A 82 -1.91 -29.06 23.49
N GLY A 83 -1.51 -27.79 23.49
CA GLY A 83 -0.65 -27.20 24.53
C GLY A 83 -0.03 -25.84 24.15
N VAL A 84 -0.74 -24.71 24.27
CA VAL A 84 -0.57 -23.64 25.30
C VAL A 84 0.86 -23.30 25.76
N GLU A 85 1.15 -21.98 25.69
CA GLU A 85 2.04 -21.17 26.57
C GLU A 85 3.56 -21.39 26.43
N ALA A 86 4.47 -20.44 26.66
CA ALA A 86 4.45 -19.05 27.10
C ALA A 86 5.82 -18.41 26.75
N GLU A 87 5.82 -17.07 26.70
CA GLU A 87 6.85 -16.15 27.23
C GLU A 87 8.34 -16.44 27.00
N LYS A 88 9.02 -15.52 26.29
CA LYS A 88 9.97 -14.60 26.91
C LYS A 88 10.14 -13.33 26.06
#